data_AF-A0A533S1L5-F1
#
_entry.id   AF-A0A533S1L5-F1
#
_cell.length_a   1.000
_cell.length_b   1.000
_cell.length_c   1.000
_cell.angle_alpha   90.00
_cell.angle_beta   90.00
_cell.angle_gamma   90.00
#
_symmetry.space_group_name_H-M   'P 1'
#
loop_
_entity.id
_entity.type
_entity.pdbx_description
1 polymer ?
#
loop_
_entity_poly.entity_id
_entity_poly.type
_entity_poly.pdbx_seq_one_letter_code
_entity_poly.pdbx_strand_id
1 'polypeptide(L)'
;MTKKVSRDDWQRLYAAADDFKTAKCWEWMYDDDVFGVKDPVSGEIAYCCIMGNAGENFGIAAYLGEEGFRVLHELLSGAVDPYDSDYMYQQNGFLCTFDDRETLAPEDLKQIKELGLKYRGRNQWPCFRQLSPGMYPWFLDAAQCRFLTHILRQALDVALRCKQDKSILDHKKPLTFLVRAPETAGDGTVWTDRYLTAEIKPRGYTSYTLNNDIVVKKINNTKTNKRLVLEAGIFFMPAPVRDGGRPYYPRVCVLVDHTNGMIVSYEMFKDLANEGYKCIEILVGFILENGIRPAQILVTGDEAYYTFSEACRQFSIELKKVRRLKFVDEVRHGMTENCIF
;
A
#
# COMPACT_ATOMS: atom_id res chain seq x y z
N MET A 1 4.05 0.72 -23.18
CA MET A 1 2.70 0.34 -23.66
C MET A 1 2.29 -0.93 -22.94
N THR A 2 1.32 -0.86 -22.04
CA THR A 2 0.78 -2.03 -21.34
C THR A 2 0.14 -2.95 -22.37
N LYS A 3 0.63 -4.19 -22.52
CA LYS A 3 0.08 -5.14 -23.48
C LYS A 3 -1.30 -5.58 -23.00
N LYS A 4 -2.30 -5.49 -23.88
CA LYS A 4 -3.65 -6.00 -23.63
C LYS A 4 -3.59 -7.49 -23.30
N VAL A 5 -4.30 -7.91 -22.25
CA VAL A 5 -4.41 -9.32 -21.86
C VAL A 5 -5.09 -10.10 -22.98
N SER A 6 -4.53 -11.27 -23.32
CA SER A 6 -5.10 -12.13 -24.35
C SER A 6 -6.33 -12.88 -23.81
N ARG A 7 -7.23 -13.32 -24.70
CA ARG A 7 -8.39 -14.13 -24.31
C ARG A 7 -7.95 -15.42 -23.59
N ASP A 8 -6.88 -16.05 -24.06
CA ASP A 8 -6.35 -17.29 -23.49
C ASP A 8 -5.74 -17.07 -22.09
N ASP A 9 -5.01 -15.95 -21.87
CA ASP A 9 -4.52 -15.59 -20.53
C ASP A 9 -5.69 -15.40 -19.56
N TRP A 10 -6.75 -14.73 -20.00
CA TRP A 10 -7.96 -14.58 -19.19
C TRP A 10 -8.64 -15.91 -18.87
N GLN A 11 -8.81 -16.79 -19.87
CA GLN A 11 -9.40 -18.12 -19.64
C GLN A 11 -8.61 -18.92 -18.61
N ARG A 12 -7.27 -18.86 -18.67
CA ARG A 12 -6.40 -19.53 -17.70
C ARG A 12 -6.51 -18.94 -16.30
N LEU A 13 -6.61 -17.62 -16.17
CA LEU A 13 -6.78 -16.95 -14.89
C LEU A 13 -8.12 -17.28 -14.24
N TYR A 14 -9.23 -17.17 -14.98
CA TYR A 14 -10.56 -17.50 -14.45
C TYR A 14 -10.67 -18.97 -14.08
N ALA A 15 -10.11 -19.90 -14.87
CA ALA A 15 -10.08 -21.31 -14.51
C ALA A 15 -9.30 -21.55 -13.20
N ALA A 16 -8.14 -20.92 -13.02
CA ALA A 16 -7.37 -21.02 -11.78
C ALA A 16 -8.13 -20.43 -10.57
N ALA A 17 -8.87 -19.34 -10.77
CA ALA A 17 -9.71 -18.75 -9.74
C ALA A 17 -10.89 -19.66 -9.36
N ASP A 18 -11.52 -20.31 -10.34
CA ASP A 18 -12.61 -21.26 -10.12
C ASP A 18 -12.15 -22.49 -9.33
N ASP A 19 -10.98 -23.05 -9.69
CA ASP A 19 -10.36 -24.17 -8.96
C ASP A 19 -10.04 -23.77 -7.51
N PHE A 20 -9.43 -22.60 -7.33
CA PHE A 20 -9.11 -22.05 -6.01
C PHE A 20 -10.37 -21.79 -5.17
N LYS A 21 -11.42 -21.22 -5.76
CA LYS A 21 -12.71 -21.01 -5.08
C LYS A 21 -13.32 -22.32 -4.61
N THR A 22 -13.32 -23.31 -5.52
CA THR A 22 -13.96 -24.61 -5.29
C THR A 22 -13.31 -25.35 -4.13
N ALA A 23 -11.99 -25.23 -3.98
CA ALA A 23 -11.25 -25.84 -2.88
C ALA A 23 -11.57 -25.22 -1.51
N LYS A 24 -11.99 -23.95 -1.47
CA LYS A 24 -12.29 -23.19 -0.24
C LYS A 24 -11.16 -23.21 0.78
N CYS A 25 -9.93 -22.96 0.32
CA CYS A 25 -8.72 -23.05 1.15
C CYS A 25 -8.78 -22.23 2.45
N TRP A 26 -9.54 -21.13 2.47
CA TRP A 26 -9.78 -20.30 3.65
C TRP A 26 -10.50 -21.02 4.82
N GLU A 27 -11.09 -22.21 4.60
CA GLU A 27 -11.65 -23.02 5.69
C GLU A 27 -10.57 -23.60 6.62
N TRP A 28 -9.31 -23.68 6.17
CA TRP A 28 -8.19 -24.17 6.98
C TRP A 28 -6.94 -23.31 6.92
N MET A 29 -6.83 -22.36 5.99
CA MET A 29 -5.73 -21.39 5.91
C MET A 29 -6.13 -20.07 6.60
N TYR A 30 -5.17 -19.46 7.29
CA TYR A 30 -5.31 -18.17 7.96
C TYR A 30 -4.51 -17.08 7.22
N ASP A 31 -4.75 -15.81 7.57
CA ASP A 31 -4.11 -14.65 6.97
C ASP A 31 -2.62 -14.48 7.38
N ASP A 32 -2.19 -15.18 8.42
CA ASP A 32 -0.79 -15.29 8.86
C ASP A 32 -0.05 -16.54 8.30
N ASP A 33 -0.74 -17.44 7.59
CA ASP A 33 -0.14 -18.58 6.87
C ASP A 33 0.55 -18.13 5.56
N VAL A 34 1.69 -17.44 5.70
CA VAL A 34 2.39 -16.81 4.56
C VAL A 34 3.30 -17.79 3.80
N PHE A 35 3.20 -17.78 2.47
CA PHE A 35 4.11 -18.49 1.55
C PHE A 35 4.42 -17.63 0.32
N GLY A 36 5.52 -17.90 -0.36
CA GLY A 36 5.93 -17.19 -1.57
C GLY A 36 5.61 -17.94 -2.86
N VAL A 37 5.34 -17.20 -3.93
CA VAL A 37 5.33 -17.71 -5.31
C VAL A 37 6.24 -16.84 -6.14
N LYS A 38 7.27 -17.44 -6.75
CA LYS A 38 8.23 -16.71 -7.58
C LYS A 38 7.73 -16.61 -9.03
N ASP A 39 7.71 -15.40 -9.58
CA ASP A 39 7.39 -15.16 -10.98
C ASP A 39 8.46 -15.81 -11.88
N PRO A 40 8.08 -16.71 -12.82
CA PRO A 40 9.01 -17.27 -13.78
C PRO A 40 9.66 -16.24 -14.71
N VAL A 41 9.04 -15.06 -14.89
CA VAL A 41 9.52 -14.04 -15.82
C VAL A 41 10.43 -13.02 -15.15
N SER A 42 9.94 -12.32 -14.12
CA SER A 42 10.71 -11.27 -13.43
C SER A 42 11.64 -11.83 -12.36
N GLY A 43 11.38 -13.03 -11.83
CA GLY A 43 12.07 -13.57 -10.67
C GLY A 43 11.64 -12.93 -9.34
N GLU A 44 10.69 -12.00 -9.35
CA GLU A 44 10.11 -11.40 -8.15
C GLU A 44 9.29 -12.45 -7.36
N ILE A 45 9.28 -12.32 -6.03
CA ILE A 45 8.47 -13.18 -5.15
C ILE A 45 7.21 -12.43 -4.76
N ALA A 46 6.06 -13.08 -4.92
CA ALA A 46 4.80 -12.65 -4.32
C ALA A 46 4.57 -13.42 -3.01
N TYR A 47 4.58 -12.73 -1.87
CA TYR A 47 4.24 -13.29 -0.56
C TYR A 47 2.73 -13.30 -0.41
N CYS A 48 2.15 -14.48 -0.32
CA CYS A 48 0.73 -14.73 -0.41
C CYS A 48 0.14 -15.04 0.96
N CYS A 49 -1.05 -14.52 1.23
CA CYS A 49 -1.90 -14.94 2.34
C CYS A 49 -3.32 -15.23 1.81
N ILE A 50 -3.92 -16.32 2.29
CA ILE A 50 -5.26 -16.72 1.90
C ILE A 50 -6.25 -16.11 2.88
N MET A 51 -7.22 -15.37 2.34
CA MET A 51 -8.21 -14.62 3.11
C MET A 51 -9.56 -15.33 3.10
N GLY A 52 -10.39 -15.07 4.12
CA GLY A 52 -11.74 -15.60 4.20
C GLY A 52 -12.05 -16.43 5.45
N ASN A 53 -11.05 -16.71 6.29
CA ASN A 53 -11.25 -17.58 7.47
C ASN A 53 -12.25 -16.98 8.48
N ALA A 54 -12.28 -15.65 8.61
CA ALA A 54 -13.24 -14.91 9.42
C ALA A 54 -14.67 -14.88 8.83
N GLY A 55 -14.91 -15.49 7.66
CA GLY A 55 -16.22 -15.54 7.02
C GLY A 55 -16.55 -14.35 6.09
N GLU A 56 -15.58 -13.46 5.87
CA GLU A 56 -15.67 -12.29 4.99
C GLU A 56 -14.43 -12.16 4.10
N ASN A 57 -14.52 -11.42 3.00
CA ASN A 57 -13.38 -11.14 2.08
C ASN A 57 -12.66 -12.40 1.57
N PHE A 58 -13.42 -13.34 0.98
CA PHE A 58 -12.87 -14.58 0.44
C PHE A 58 -11.90 -14.32 -0.72
N GLY A 59 -10.68 -14.84 -0.64
CA GLY A 59 -9.70 -14.62 -1.70
C GLY A 59 -8.26 -14.88 -1.32
N ILE A 60 -7.36 -14.19 -2.00
CA ILE A 60 -5.92 -14.20 -1.75
C ILE A 60 -5.35 -12.81 -2.01
N ALA A 61 -4.49 -12.35 -1.10
CA ALA A 61 -3.65 -11.19 -1.31
C ALA A 61 -2.21 -11.65 -1.55
N ALA A 62 -1.55 -11.06 -2.55
CA ALA A 62 -0.20 -11.44 -2.96
C ALA A 62 0.68 -10.19 -2.99
N TYR A 63 1.55 -10.05 -2.01
CA TYR A 63 2.41 -8.89 -1.76
C TYR A 63 3.72 -9.02 -2.54
N LEU A 64 3.98 -8.06 -3.43
CA LEU A 64 5.06 -8.17 -4.42
C LEU A 64 6.40 -7.65 -3.89
N GLY A 65 7.42 -8.48 -4.04
CA GLY A 65 8.81 -8.12 -3.80
C GLY A 65 9.07 -7.66 -2.37
N GLU A 66 10.13 -6.88 -2.20
CA GLU A 66 10.53 -6.34 -0.91
C GLU A 66 9.50 -5.33 -0.36
N GLU A 67 8.96 -4.46 -1.22
CA GLU A 67 8.03 -3.41 -0.79
C GLU A 67 6.71 -3.98 -0.31
N GLY A 68 6.12 -4.92 -1.06
CA GLY A 68 4.91 -5.61 -0.65
C GLY A 68 5.14 -6.40 0.63
N PHE A 69 6.25 -7.13 0.72
CA PHE A 69 6.58 -7.90 1.92
C PHE A 69 6.73 -7.01 3.16
N ARG A 70 7.33 -5.83 3.03
CA ARG A 70 7.49 -4.89 4.14
C ARG A 70 6.12 -4.48 4.72
N VAL A 71 5.16 -4.19 3.85
CA VAL A 71 3.78 -3.85 4.23
C VAL A 71 3.12 -5.04 4.96
N LEU A 72 3.23 -6.25 4.40
CA LEU A 72 2.72 -7.47 5.06
C LEU A 72 3.37 -7.69 6.43
N HIS A 73 4.68 -7.52 6.54
CA HIS A 73 5.42 -7.69 7.79
C HIS A 73 5.01 -6.65 8.85
N GLU A 74 4.81 -5.40 8.46
CA GLU A 74 4.31 -4.34 9.36
C GLU A 74 2.90 -4.68 9.89
N LEU A 75 2.03 -5.24 9.05
CA LEU A 75 0.72 -5.73 9.46
C LEU A 75 0.83 -6.90 10.46
N LEU A 76 1.55 -7.96 10.09
CA LEU A 76 1.64 -9.18 10.90
C LEU A 76 2.39 -8.97 12.23
N SER A 77 3.30 -8.00 12.29
CA SER A 77 3.99 -7.62 13.54
C SER A 77 3.16 -6.71 14.45
N GLY A 78 1.98 -6.24 14.01
CA GLY A 78 1.16 -5.27 14.73
C GLY A 78 1.78 -3.88 14.81
N ALA A 79 2.74 -3.57 13.92
CA ALA A 79 3.37 -2.26 13.85
C ALA A 79 2.42 -1.19 13.27
N VAL A 80 1.39 -1.63 12.56
CA VAL A 80 0.38 -0.81 11.89
C VAL A 80 -1.00 -1.38 12.20
N ASP A 81 -1.97 -0.48 12.41
CA ASP A 81 -3.38 -0.87 12.56
C ASP A 81 -3.94 -1.24 11.16
N PRO A 82 -4.54 -2.43 10.97
CA PRO A 82 -5.17 -2.80 9.69
C PRO A 82 -6.26 -1.82 9.23
N TYR A 83 -6.86 -1.06 10.15
CA TYR A 83 -7.86 -0.04 9.85
C TYR A 83 -7.26 1.34 9.59
N ASP A 84 -5.94 1.50 9.67
CA ASP A 84 -5.29 2.74 9.24
C ASP A 84 -5.40 2.86 7.71
N SER A 85 -6.04 3.92 7.25
CA SER A 85 -6.21 4.17 5.82
C SER A 85 -4.88 4.23 5.06
N ASP A 86 -3.83 4.77 5.69
CA ASP A 86 -2.52 4.88 5.06
C ASP A 86 -1.90 3.51 4.79
N TYR A 87 -2.22 2.48 5.60
CA TYR A 87 -1.81 1.11 5.35
C TYR A 87 -2.44 0.57 4.05
N MET A 88 -3.75 0.74 3.90
CA MET A 88 -4.49 0.27 2.72
C MET A 88 -3.94 0.87 1.43
N TYR A 89 -3.50 2.14 1.48
CA TYR A 89 -2.97 2.83 0.30
C TYR A 89 -1.50 2.54 0.02
N GLN A 90 -0.76 1.90 0.94
CA GLN A 90 0.66 1.56 0.74
C GLN A 90 0.87 0.16 0.12
N GLN A 91 -0.19 -0.61 -0.11
CA GLN A 91 -0.06 -1.99 -0.60
C GLN A 91 0.52 -2.06 -2.02
N ASN A 92 1.49 -2.95 -2.20
CA ASN A 92 2.05 -3.32 -3.51
C ASN A 92 1.82 -4.80 -3.75
N GLY A 93 0.93 -5.16 -4.69
CA GLY A 93 0.46 -6.53 -4.76
C GLY A 93 -0.56 -6.84 -5.84
N PHE A 94 -1.06 -8.07 -5.80
CA PHE A 94 -2.27 -8.50 -6.47
C PHE A 94 -3.33 -8.91 -5.45
N LEU A 95 -4.57 -8.73 -5.85
CA LEU A 95 -5.74 -9.17 -5.12
C LEU A 95 -6.61 -10.02 -6.05
N CYS A 96 -6.99 -11.19 -5.57
CA CYS A 96 -8.06 -11.99 -6.16
C CYS A 96 -9.12 -12.23 -5.08
N THR A 97 -10.26 -11.56 -5.21
CA THR A 97 -11.43 -11.72 -4.32
C THR A 97 -12.58 -12.40 -5.03
N PHE A 98 -13.51 -12.92 -4.25
CA PHE A 98 -14.78 -13.44 -4.74
C PHE A 98 -15.91 -12.62 -4.16
N ASP A 99 -16.46 -11.75 -4.98
CA ASP A 99 -17.37 -10.71 -4.54
C ASP A 99 -18.80 -10.96 -5.03
N ASP A 100 -19.68 -10.02 -4.69
CA ASP A 100 -21.04 -9.92 -5.23
C ASP A 100 -21.02 -9.26 -6.61
N ARG A 101 -22.02 -9.56 -7.43
CA ARG A 101 -22.09 -9.05 -8.81
C ARG A 101 -22.08 -7.52 -8.85
N GLU A 102 -22.74 -6.92 -7.86
CA GLU A 102 -22.99 -5.49 -7.75
C GLU A 102 -21.74 -4.67 -7.41
N THR A 103 -20.69 -5.31 -6.88
CA THR A 103 -19.44 -4.63 -6.53
C THR A 103 -18.41 -4.64 -7.66
N LEU A 104 -18.62 -5.47 -8.70
CA LEU A 104 -17.72 -5.57 -9.85
C LEU A 104 -17.82 -4.32 -10.74
N ALA A 105 -16.68 -3.91 -11.31
CA ALA A 105 -16.66 -2.84 -12.29
C ALA A 105 -17.30 -3.30 -13.63
N PRO A 106 -17.83 -2.37 -14.44
CA PRO A 106 -18.39 -2.71 -15.75
C PRO A 106 -17.41 -3.47 -16.66
N GLU A 107 -16.12 -3.17 -16.58
CA GLU A 107 -15.05 -3.83 -17.31
C GLU A 107 -14.88 -5.30 -16.90
N ASP A 108 -15.02 -5.63 -15.61
CA ASP A 108 -14.97 -7.02 -15.13
C ASP A 108 -16.16 -7.81 -15.68
N LEU A 109 -17.37 -7.24 -15.56
CA LEU A 109 -18.60 -7.86 -16.05
C LEU A 109 -18.54 -8.10 -17.57
N LYS A 110 -17.97 -7.15 -18.31
CA LYS A 110 -17.73 -7.28 -19.75
C LYS A 110 -16.75 -8.42 -20.04
N GLN A 111 -15.63 -8.50 -19.32
CA GLN A 111 -14.64 -9.56 -19.49
C GLN A 111 -15.24 -10.95 -19.24
N ILE A 112 -16.01 -11.12 -18.16
CA ILE A 112 -16.72 -12.37 -17.84
C ILE A 112 -17.67 -12.76 -18.98
N LYS A 113 -18.45 -11.80 -19.48
CA LYS A 113 -19.40 -12.02 -20.57
C LYS A 113 -18.71 -12.41 -21.87
N GLU A 114 -17.61 -11.76 -22.24
CA GLU A 114 -16.84 -12.04 -23.46
C GLU A 114 -16.22 -13.44 -23.44
N LEU A 115 -15.90 -13.97 -22.24
CA LEU A 115 -15.42 -15.35 -22.07
C LEU A 115 -16.54 -16.39 -22.09
N GLY A 116 -17.81 -15.97 -21.99
CA GLY A 116 -18.96 -16.88 -21.91
C GLY A 116 -19.14 -17.52 -20.52
N LEU A 117 -18.48 -16.98 -19.50
CA LEU A 117 -18.55 -17.48 -18.12
C LEU A 117 -19.84 -17.02 -17.42
N LYS A 118 -20.27 -17.79 -16.41
CA LYS A 118 -21.50 -17.52 -15.66
C LYS A 118 -21.29 -17.79 -14.18
N TYR A 119 -21.49 -16.76 -13.37
CA TYR A 119 -21.44 -16.82 -11.92
C TYR A 119 -22.82 -16.49 -11.34
N ARG A 120 -23.17 -17.07 -10.19
CA ARG A 120 -24.47 -16.89 -9.51
C ARG A 120 -24.31 -17.03 -8.02
N GLY A 121 -25.00 -16.18 -7.26
CA GLY A 121 -24.96 -16.18 -5.81
C GLY A 121 -23.95 -15.18 -5.24
N ARG A 122 -23.97 -15.03 -3.92
CA ARG A 122 -23.10 -14.11 -3.20
C ARG A 122 -21.68 -14.62 -3.11
N ASN A 123 -20.70 -13.72 -3.18
CA ASN A 123 -19.27 -14.03 -3.09
C ASN A 123 -18.84 -15.12 -4.10
N GLN A 124 -19.38 -15.07 -5.32
CA GLN A 124 -19.09 -16.05 -6.39
C GLN A 124 -18.41 -15.43 -7.60
N TRP A 125 -18.25 -14.11 -7.65
CA TRP A 125 -17.73 -13.41 -8.82
C TRP A 125 -16.24 -13.12 -8.64
N PRO A 126 -15.34 -13.76 -9.41
CA PRO A 126 -13.91 -13.46 -9.32
C PRO A 126 -13.64 -12.01 -9.71
N CYS A 127 -12.93 -11.29 -8.84
CA CYS A 127 -12.48 -9.93 -9.05
C CYS A 127 -10.96 -9.88 -8.90
N PHE A 128 -10.30 -9.29 -9.90
CA PHE A 128 -8.85 -9.24 -9.95
C PHE A 128 -8.35 -7.80 -9.97
N ARG A 129 -7.44 -7.46 -9.05
CA ARG A 129 -6.85 -6.12 -8.99
C ARG A 129 -5.35 -6.18 -8.82
N GLN A 130 -4.69 -5.20 -9.41
CA GLN A 130 -3.32 -4.85 -9.11
C GLN A 130 -3.31 -3.63 -8.17
N LEU A 131 -2.53 -3.76 -7.10
CA LEU A 131 -2.35 -2.76 -6.05
C LEU A 131 -0.99 -2.11 -6.23
N SER A 132 -0.97 -0.79 -6.35
CA SER A 132 0.26 0.02 -6.38
C SER A 132 0.17 1.07 -5.28
N PRO A 133 1.25 1.34 -4.53
CA PRO A 133 1.25 2.35 -3.48
C PRO A 133 0.74 3.70 -3.99
N GLY A 134 -0.18 4.31 -3.24
CA GLY A 134 -0.84 5.58 -3.54
C GLY A 134 -1.84 5.53 -4.71
N MET A 135 -1.98 4.40 -5.41
CA MET A 135 -2.84 4.30 -6.59
C MET A 135 -4.13 3.54 -6.30
N TYR A 136 -5.23 3.92 -6.94
CA TYR A 136 -6.49 3.20 -6.83
C TYR A 136 -6.36 1.78 -7.38
N PRO A 137 -6.92 0.72 -6.76
CA PRO A 137 -6.87 -0.65 -7.29
C PRO A 137 -7.27 -0.73 -8.76
N TRP A 138 -6.49 -1.43 -9.60
CA TRP A 138 -6.64 -1.34 -11.06
C TRP A 138 -6.64 -2.68 -11.76
N PHE A 139 -7.06 -2.67 -13.02
CA PHE A 139 -7.10 -3.85 -13.87
C PHE A 139 -5.69 -4.36 -14.20
N LEU A 140 -5.59 -5.67 -14.39
CA LEU A 140 -4.33 -6.35 -14.72
C LEU A 140 -3.90 -6.07 -16.16
N ASP A 141 -2.60 -6.01 -16.37
CA ASP A 141 -1.99 -6.19 -17.68
C ASP A 141 -1.70 -7.67 -18.00
N ALA A 142 -1.20 -7.95 -19.21
CA ALA A 142 -0.94 -9.31 -19.66
C ALA A 142 0.10 -10.06 -18.80
N ALA A 143 1.14 -9.39 -18.31
CA ALA A 143 2.16 -10.03 -17.47
C ALA A 143 1.58 -10.34 -16.08
N GLN A 144 0.88 -9.37 -15.51
CA GLN A 144 0.21 -9.49 -14.21
C GLN A 144 -0.87 -10.58 -14.22
N CYS A 145 -1.65 -10.70 -15.30
CA CYS A 145 -2.63 -11.77 -15.48
C CYS A 145 -1.99 -13.16 -15.43
N ARG A 146 -0.86 -13.34 -16.12
CA ARG A 146 -0.13 -14.62 -16.10
C ARG A 146 0.48 -14.91 -14.74
N PHE A 147 1.05 -13.90 -14.08
CA PHE A 147 1.62 -14.11 -12.76
C PHE A 147 0.55 -14.43 -11.71
N LEU A 148 -0.57 -13.73 -11.69
CA LEU A 148 -1.69 -14.05 -10.80
C LEU A 148 -2.26 -15.46 -11.06
N THR A 149 -2.24 -15.92 -12.32
CA THR A 149 -2.60 -17.31 -12.65
C THR A 149 -1.65 -18.31 -11.98
N HIS A 150 -0.34 -18.05 -12.01
CA HIS A 150 0.64 -18.88 -11.31
C HIS A 150 0.44 -18.83 -9.80
N ILE A 151 0.19 -17.65 -9.24
CA ILE A 151 -0.10 -17.46 -7.81
C ILE A 151 -1.28 -18.33 -7.39
N LEU A 152 -2.43 -18.25 -8.06
CA LEU A 152 -3.62 -19.04 -7.69
C LEU A 152 -3.38 -20.55 -7.75
N ARG A 153 -2.68 -21.02 -8.79
CA ARG A 153 -2.35 -22.44 -8.95
C ARG A 153 -1.40 -22.95 -7.87
N GLN A 154 -0.36 -22.18 -7.56
CA GLN A 154 0.60 -22.56 -6.53
C GLN A 154 0.05 -22.39 -5.12
N ALA A 155 -0.83 -21.40 -4.90
CA ALA A 155 -1.56 -21.23 -3.65
C ALA A 155 -2.49 -22.42 -3.39
N LEU A 156 -3.17 -22.93 -4.42
CA LEU A 156 -3.98 -24.14 -4.29
C LEU A 156 -3.12 -25.36 -3.91
N ASP A 157 -1.97 -25.57 -4.56
CA ASP A 157 -1.03 -26.65 -4.24
C ASP A 157 -0.57 -26.60 -2.77
N VAL A 158 -0.07 -25.44 -2.34
CA VAL A 158 0.40 -25.22 -0.96
C VAL A 158 -0.74 -25.43 0.03
N ALA A 159 -1.91 -24.84 -0.22
CA ALA A 159 -3.05 -24.96 0.68
C ALA A 159 -3.52 -26.41 0.82
N LEU A 160 -3.58 -27.19 -0.26
CA LEU A 160 -3.98 -28.60 -0.20
C LEU A 160 -2.99 -29.45 0.60
N ARG A 161 -1.69 -29.13 0.56
CA ARG A 161 -0.69 -29.75 1.43
C ARG A 161 -0.85 -29.33 2.88
N CYS A 162 -1.07 -28.04 3.14
CA CYS A 162 -1.35 -27.50 4.47
C CYS A 162 -2.60 -28.13 5.12
N LYS A 163 -3.58 -28.57 4.32
CA LYS A 163 -4.73 -29.32 4.83
C LYS A 163 -4.34 -30.65 5.48
N GLN A 164 -3.25 -31.26 5.03
CA GLN A 164 -2.70 -32.49 5.61
C GLN A 164 -1.73 -32.16 6.74
N ASP A 165 -0.78 -31.26 6.49
CA ASP A 165 0.22 -30.82 7.45
C ASP A 165 0.69 -29.39 7.13
N LYS A 166 0.45 -28.48 8.07
CA LYS A 166 0.88 -27.06 7.96
C LYS A 166 2.36 -26.85 8.21
N SER A 167 3.08 -27.84 8.74
CA SER A 167 4.50 -27.71 9.09
C SER A 167 5.40 -27.34 7.91
N ILE A 168 4.91 -27.48 6.66
CA ILE A 168 5.59 -27.02 5.46
C ILE A 168 5.82 -25.50 5.43
N LEU A 169 5.04 -24.73 6.18
CA LEU A 169 5.20 -23.28 6.31
C LEU A 169 6.19 -22.91 7.42
N ASP A 170 6.50 -23.84 8.32
CA ASP A 170 7.36 -23.59 9.46
C ASP A 170 8.84 -23.57 9.07
N HIS A 171 9.56 -22.58 9.57
CA HIS A 171 11.00 -22.54 9.43
C HIS A 171 11.67 -21.93 10.67
N LYS A 172 12.78 -22.53 11.12
CA LYS A 172 13.48 -22.10 12.36
C LYS A 172 14.13 -20.72 12.25
N LYS A 173 14.57 -20.36 11.04
CA LYS A 173 15.19 -19.05 10.77
C LYS A 173 14.07 -18.02 10.57
N PRO A 174 14.07 -16.88 11.31
CA PRO A 174 13.09 -15.82 11.13
C PRO A 174 12.99 -15.34 9.68
N LEU A 175 11.80 -14.85 9.30
CA LEU A 175 11.51 -14.28 7.97
C LEU A 175 11.87 -15.23 6.82
N THR A 176 11.83 -16.54 7.05
CA THR A 176 12.10 -17.55 6.03
C THR A 176 10.82 -18.26 5.68
N PHE A 177 10.45 -18.22 4.40
CA PHE A 177 9.16 -18.70 3.92
C PHE A 177 9.35 -19.84 2.93
N LEU A 178 8.38 -20.75 2.90
CA LEU A 178 8.20 -21.65 1.79
C LEU A 178 7.94 -20.82 0.52
N VAL A 179 8.75 -20.98 -0.51
CA VAL A 179 8.60 -20.33 -1.82
C VAL A 179 8.49 -21.39 -2.90
N ARG A 180 7.37 -21.37 -3.64
CA ARG A 180 7.20 -22.15 -4.87
C ARG A 180 7.99 -21.46 -5.98
N ALA A 181 9.09 -22.10 -6.39
CA ALA A 181 10.01 -21.56 -7.38
C ALA A 181 9.93 -22.36 -8.70
N PRO A 182 9.85 -21.69 -9.86
CA PRO A 182 9.89 -22.34 -11.14
C PRO A 182 11.32 -22.76 -11.51
N GLU A 183 11.47 -23.98 -12.01
CA GLU A 183 12.67 -24.52 -12.62
C GLU A 183 12.37 -24.89 -14.07
N THR A 184 13.25 -24.47 -14.98
CA THR A 184 13.15 -24.85 -16.40
C THR A 184 13.53 -26.32 -16.54
N ALA A 185 12.58 -27.16 -16.92
CA ALA A 185 12.80 -28.58 -17.19
C ALA A 185 12.37 -28.89 -18.62
N GLY A 186 13.34 -28.87 -19.55
CA GLY A 186 13.06 -29.05 -20.98
C GLY A 186 12.20 -27.92 -21.56
N ASP A 187 11.05 -28.28 -22.14
CA ASP A 187 10.03 -27.37 -22.68
C ASP A 187 8.96 -26.95 -21.64
N GLY A 188 9.05 -27.46 -20.41
CA GLY A 188 8.09 -27.22 -19.33
C GLY A 188 8.65 -26.41 -18.15
N THR A 189 7.72 -25.96 -17.30
CA THR A 189 8.03 -25.37 -15.98
C THR A 189 7.66 -26.37 -14.89
N VAL A 190 8.65 -26.76 -14.09
CA VAL A 190 8.45 -27.57 -12.89
C VAL A 190 8.56 -26.65 -11.68
N TRP A 191 7.68 -26.83 -10.68
CA TRP A 191 7.69 -26.00 -9.47
C TRP A 191 8.29 -26.76 -8.29
N THR A 192 9.26 -26.17 -7.62
CA THR A 192 9.99 -26.76 -6.48
C THR A 192 9.85 -25.93 -5.22
N ASP A 193 9.98 -26.60 -4.06
CA ASP A 193 9.99 -25.94 -2.75
C ASP A 193 11.37 -25.35 -2.48
N ARG A 194 11.43 -24.08 -2.14
CA ARG A 194 12.63 -23.39 -1.65
C ARG A 194 12.29 -22.63 -0.38
N TYR A 195 13.13 -22.70 0.64
CA TYR A 195 12.99 -21.89 1.84
C TYR A 195 13.88 -20.66 1.70
N LEU A 196 13.28 -19.50 1.47
CA LEU A 196 14.00 -18.25 1.19
C LEU A 196 13.78 -17.26 2.32
N THR A 197 14.85 -16.64 2.79
CA THR A 197 14.77 -15.56 3.77
C THR A 197 14.45 -14.25 3.07
N ALA A 198 13.36 -13.61 3.45
CA ALA A 198 13.00 -12.28 2.97
C ALA A 198 13.96 -11.24 3.56
N GLU A 199 14.39 -10.29 2.73
CA GLU A 199 15.17 -9.14 3.17
C GLU A 199 14.23 -7.96 3.42
N ILE A 200 14.42 -7.26 4.54
CA ILE A 200 13.76 -5.98 4.81
C ILE A 200 14.84 -4.93 4.91
N LYS A 201 15.05 -4.14 3.84
CA LYS A 201 16.00 -3.03 3.90
C LYS A 201 15.35 -1.84 4.62
N PRO A 202 16.14 -1.03 5.35
CA PRO A 202 15.67 0.23 5.92
C PRO A 202 15.04 1.11 4.83
N ARG A 203 13.90 1.76 5.12
CA ARG A 203 13.29 2.73 4.20
C ARG A 203 14.25 3.90 4.02
N GLY A 204 14.48 4.29 2.76
CA GLY A 204 15.07 5.60 2.46
C GLY A 204 14.00 6.67 2.63
N TYR A 205 14.33 7.75 3.34
CA TYR A 205 13.46 8.90 3.49
C TYR A 205 14.05 10.11 2.78
N THR A 206 13.20 10.85 2.07
CA THR A 206 13.62 12.07 1.38
C THR A 206 13.51 13.27 2.31
N SER A 207 14.53 14.13 2.28
CA SER A 207 14.54 15.43 2.94
C SER A 207 14.62 16.56 1.93
N TYR A 208 14.04 17.70 2.26
CA TYR A 208 13.94 18.84 1.34
C TYR A 208 14.65 20.07 1.92
N THR A 209 15.49 20.70 1.09
CA THR A 209 16.11 22.01 1.37
C THR A 209 15.36 23.12 0.64
N LEU A 210 15.29 24.29 1.25
CA LEU A 210 14.95 25.52 0.53
C LEU A 210 16.22 26.08 -0.13
N ASN A 211 16.28 26.05 -1.45
CA ASN A 211 17.40 26.58 -2.24
C ASN A 211 17.23 28.07 -2.54
N ASN A 212 17.03 28.88 -1.51
CA ASN A 212 16.90 30.34 -1.62
C ASN A 212 17.41 31.06 -0.36
N ASP A 213 18.69 31.44 -0.37
CA ASP A 213 19.35 32.06 0.79
C ASP A 213 18.70 33.37 1.25
N ILE A 214 18.10 34.12 0.34
CA ILE A 214 17.40 35.38 0.66
C ILE A 214 16.16 35.05 1.51
N VAL A 215 15.38 34.04 1.11
CA VAL A 215 14.20 33.60 1.86
C VAL A 215 14.60 32.96 3.18
N VAL A 216 15.62 32.10 3.20
CA VAL A 216 16.16 31.49 4.43
C VAL A 216 16.58 32.59 5.43
N LYS A 217 17.30 33.62 4.97
CA LYS A 217 17.71 34.75 5.81
C LYS A 217 16.51 35.55 6.32
N LYS A 218 15.49 35.77 5.49
CA LYS A 218 14.25 36.44 5.90
C LYS A 218 13.53 35.65 6.98
N ILE A 219 13.39 34.32 6.83
CA ILE A 219 12.81 33.43 7.84
C ILE A 219 13.61 33.48 9.14
N ASN A 220 14.94 33.40 9.07
CA ASN A 220 15.79 33.42 10.26
C ASN A 220 15.79 34.76 11.01
N ASN A 221 15.51 35.87 10.30
CA ASN A 221 15.30 37.19 10.90
C ASN A 221 13.86 37.44 11.36
N THR A 222 12.94 36.52 11.10
CA THR A 222 11.53 36.64 11.52
C THR A 222 11.42 36.36 13.02
N LYS A 223 10.60 37.15 13.72
CA LYS A 223 10.43 37.02 15.17
C LYS A 223 9.91 35.62 15.51
N THR A 224 10.64 34.92 16.37
CA THR A 224 10.19 33.62 16.87
C THR A 224 9.07 33.81 17.89
N ASN A 225 7.94 33.16 17.66
CA ASN A 225 6.87 33.07 18.64
C ASN A 225 7.11 31.84 19.53
N LYS A 226 7.62 32.08 20.75
CA LYS A 226 7.95 31.04 21.73
C LYS A 226 6.77 30.17 22.18
N ARG A 227 5.54 30.61 21.92
CA ARG A 227 4.31 29.88 22.28
C ARG A 227 3.69 29.14 21.11
N LEU A 228 4.15 29.41 19.88
CA LEU A 228 3.61 28.76 18.69
C LEU A 228 4.31 27.42 18.46
N VAL A 229 3.53 26.36 18.56
CA VAL A 229 3.91 24.99 18.21
C VAL A 229 2.98 24.55 17.11
N LEU A 230 3.53 24.00 16.02
CA LEU A 230 2.73 23.43 14.93
C LEU A 230 2.81 21.91 14.98
N GLU A 231 1.70 21.25 14.70
CA GLU A 231 1.66 19.85 14.28
C GLU A 231 1.77 19.80 12.75
N ALA A 232 2.64 18.95 12.24
CA ALA A 232 2.80 18.72 10.82
C ALA A 232 2.48 17.25 10.48
N GLY A 233 1.40 17.05 9.73
CA GLY A 233 0.92 15.74 9.29
C GLY A 233 1.19 15.51 7.81
N ILE A 234 1.57 14.28 7.46
CA ILE A 234 1.59 13.78 6.08
C ILE A 234 0.86 12.44 6.06
N PHE A 235 -0.26 12.37 5.35
CA PHE A 235 -1.12 11.17 5.27
C PHE A 235 -1.87 11.16 3.94
N PHE A 236 -2.51 10.05 3.59
CA PHE A 236 -3.32 9.96 2.37
C PHE A 236 -4.73 10.50 2.58
N MET A 237 -5.24 11.22 1.59
CA MET A 237 -6.65 11.58 1.51
C MET A 237 -7.46 10.34 1.15
N PRO A 238 -8.55 10.03 1.87
CA PRO A 238 -9.33 8.81 1.64
C PRO A 238 -10.17 8.84 0.35
N ALA A 239 -10.30 10.01 -0.27
CA ALA A 239 -10.97 10.18 -1.55
C ALA A 239 -9.98 10.10 -2.72
N PRO A 240 -10.10 9.11 -3.64
CA PRO A 240 -9.24 9.05 -4.80
C PRO A 240 -9.60 10.16 -5.79
N VAL A 241 -8.59 10.78 -6.39
CA VAL A 241 -8.75 11.79 -7.44
C VAL A 241 -8.31 11.22 -8.78
N ARG A 242 -8.87 11.76 -9.86
CA ARG A 242 -8.51 11.38 -11.23
C ARG A 242 -8.07 12.62 -12.00
N ASP A 243 -6.79 12.65 -12.35
CA ASP A 243 -6.20 13.65 -13.25
C ASP A 243 -5.68 12.93 -14.51
N GLY A 244 -6.62 12.37 -15.28
CA GLY A 244 -6.32 11.47 -16.39
C GLY A 244 -5.83 10.08 -15.97
N GLY A 245 -6.22 9.04 -16.73
CA GLY A 245 -5.79 7.67 -16.47
C GLY A 245 -6.30 7.06 -15.16
N ARG A 246 -5.42 6.29 -14.49
CA ARG A 246 -5.71 5.56 -13.24
C ARG A 246 -5.84 6.55 -12.07
N PRO A 247 -6.95 6.52 -11.29
CA PRO A 247 -7.08 7.34 -10.09
C PRO A 247 -6.00 7.03 -9.05
N TYR A 248 -5.74 7.98 -8.17
CA TYR A 248 -4.78 7.85 -7.08
C TYR A 248 -5.31 8.51 -5.81
N TYR A 249 -4.80 8.11 -4.66
CA TYR A 249 -5.06 8.73 -3.37
C TYR A 249 -4.00 9.81 -3.14
N PRO A 250 -4.35 11.11 -3.17
CA PRO A 250 -3.38 12.17 -2.89
C PRO A 250 -2.84 12.07 -1.48
N ARG A 251 -1.61 12.50 -1.28
CA ARG A 251 -1.09 12.82 0.05
C ARG A 251 -1.48 14.25 0.40
N VAL A 252 -1.83 14.45 1.66
CA VAL A 252 -2.08 15.75 2.28
C VAL A 252 -0.91 16.04 3.19
N CYS A 253 -0.32 17.22 3.04
CA CYS A 253 0.58 17.79 4.02
C CYS A 253 -0.12 18.95 4.71
N VAL A 254 -0.26 18.89 6.02
CA VAL A 254 -1.04 19.86 6.79
C VAL A 254 -0.24 20.38 7.96
N LEU A 255 -0.38 21.69 8.21
CA LEU A 255 0.14 22.37 9.39
C LEU A 255 -1.03 22.81 10.26
N VAL A 256 -1.03 22.41 11.53
CA VAL A 256 -2.09 22.70 12.49
C VAL A 256 -1.50 23.37 13.73
N ASP A 257 -2.13 24.44 14.22
CA ASP A 257 -1.72 25.05 15.50
C ASP A 257 -2.04 24.11 16.67
N HIS A 258 -1.01 23.68 17.38
CA HIS A 258 -1.12 22.73 18.50
C HIS A 258 -1.90 23.29 19.70
N THR A 259 -2.19 24.58 19.74
CA THR A 259 -2.91 25.22 20.86
C THR A 259 -4.42 25.12 20.67
N ASN A 260 -4.90 25.38 19.46
CA ASN A 260 -6.32 25.58 19.17
C ASN A 260 -6.89 24.66 18.09
N GLY A 261 -6.05 23.86 17.42
CA GLY A 261 -6.46 22.93 16.37
C GLY A 261 -6.78 23.58 15.03
N MET A 262 -6.47 24.87 14.85
CA MET A 262 -6.70 25.56 13.59
C MET A 262 -5.75 25.04 12.52
N ILE A 263 -6.29 24.61 11.37
CA ILE A 263 -5.50 24.33 10.18
C ILE A 263 -4.93 25.66 9.69
N VAL A 264 -3.61 25.76 9.69
CA VAL A 264 -2.87 26.97 9.34
C VAL A 264 -2.57 27.00 7.84
N SER A 265 -2.17 25.85 7.28
CA SER A 265 -1.94 25.68 5.85
C SER A 265 -1.99 24.20 5.50
N TYR A 266 -2.31 23.88 4.26
CA TYR A 266 -2.21 22.52 3.74
C TYR A 266 -1.89 22.54 2.25
N GLU A 267 -1.39 21.42 1.74
CA GLU A 267 -1.20 21.18 0.31
C GLU A 267 -1.44 19.70 -0.01
N MET A 268 -1.90 19.42 -1.23
CA MET A 268 -2.09 18.08 -1.76
C MET A 268 -1.09 17.77 -2.88
N PHE A 269 -0.58 16.55 -2.90
CA PHE A 269 0.32 16.08 -3.96
C PHE A 269 0.22 14.58 -4.15
N LYS A 270 0.76 14.09 -5.27
CA LYS A 270 0.65 12.68 -5.63
C LYS A 270 1.77 11.85 -5.04
N ASP A 271 3.00 12.33 -5.17
CA ASP A 271 4.19 11.58 -4.83
C ASP A 271 5.06 12.35 -3.85
N LEU A 272 5.22 11.81 -2.64
CA LEU A 272 6.02 12.50 -1.62
C LEU A 272 7.46 12.68 -2.09
N ALA A 273 8.09 11.65 -2.66
CA ALA A 273 9.51 11.72 -3.02
C ALA A 273 9.82 12.90 -3.96
N ASN A 274 8.98 13.13 -4.97
CA ASN A 274 9.15 14.19 -5.96
C ASN A 274 8.52 15.52 -5.56
N GLU A 275 7.40 15.53 -4.82
CA GLU A 275 6.61 16.73 -4.54
C GLU A 275 6.62 17.16 -3.06
N GLY A 276 7.34 16.45 -2.19
CA GLY A 276 7.41 16.74 -0.75
C GLY A 276 8.00 18.11 -0.41
N TYR A 277 8.68 18.76 -1.36
CA TYR A 277 9.09 20.16 -1.22
C TYR A 277 7.91 21.11 -0.98
N LYS A 278 6.70 20.75 -1.44
CA LYS A 278 5.47 21.51 -1.19
C LYS A 278 5.12 21.62 0.29
N CYS A 279 5.47 20.61 1.10
CA CYS A 279 5.37 20.70 2.57
C CYS A 279 6.22 21.84 3.13
N ILE A 280 7.39 22.08 2.54
CA ILE A 280 8.28 23.16 2.95
C ILE A 280 7.73 24.49 2.46
N GLU A 281 7.14 24.54 1.26
CA GLU A 281 6.50 25.75 0.71
C GLU A 281 5.35 26.23 1.58
N ILE A 282 4.47 25.36 2.07
CA ILE A 282 3.39 25.77 2.99
C ILE A 282 3.91 26.29 4.34
N LEU A 283 5.01 25.71 4.85
CA LEU A 283 5.66 26.20 6.07
C LEU A 283 6.29 27.58 5.84
N VAL A 284 6.99 27.76 4.72
CA VAL A 284 7.61 29.02 4.32
C VAL A 284 6.55 30.10 4.12
N GLY A 285 5.47 29.79 3.38
CA GLY A 285 4.33 30.67 3.15
C GLY A 285 3.75 31.15 4.47
N PHE A 286 3.42 30.23 5.37
CA PHE A 286 2.92 30.55 6.70
C PHE A 286 3.82 31.55 7.45
N ILE A 287 5.12 31.27 7.54
CA ILE A 287 6.06 32.13 8.29
C ILE A 287 6.13 33.53 7.68
N LEU A 288 6.21 33.62 6.35
CA LEU A 288 6.37 34.89 5.65
C LEU A 288 5.10 35.74 5.68
N GLU A 289 3.93 35.13 5.54
CA GLU A 289 2.64 35.80 5.55
C GLU A 289 2.28 36.33 6.94
N ASN A 290 2.58 35.57 7.99
CA ASN A 290 2.23 35.94 9.36
C ASN A 290 3.34 36.72 10.08
N GLY A 291 4.54 36.78 9.50
CA GLY A 291 5.70 37.45 10.10
C GLY A 291 6.11 36.83 11.46
N ILE A 292 5.78 35.57 11.68
CA ILE A 292 6.12 34.81 12.89
C ILE A 292 6.69 33.45 12.54
N ARG A 293 7.76 33.06 13.25
CA ARG A 293 8.36 31.72 13.14
C ARG A 293 7.90 30.86 14.32
N PRO A 294 7.42 29.61 14.10
CA PRO A 294 7.08 28.72 15.20
C PRO A 294 8.35 28.36 15.99
N ALA A 295 8.19 28.09 17.29
CA ALA A 295 9.29 27.61 18.12
C ALA A 295 9.60 26.14 17.82
N GLN A 296 8.55 25.35 17.55
CA GLN A 296 8.63 23.91 17.42
C GLN A 296 7.64 23.40 16.38
N ILE A 297 8.02 22.34 15.67
CA ILE A 297 7.16 21.51 14.82
C ILE A 297 7.15 20.09 15.39
N LEU A 298 5.95 19.55 15.56
CA LEU A 298 5.70 18.19 16.00
C LEU A 298 5.31 17.34 14.79
N VAL A 299 5.89 16.15 14.69
CA VAL A 299 5.61 15.18 13.61
C VAL A 299 5.46 13.78 14.18
N THR A 300 4.77 12.90 13.46
CA THR A 300 4.71 11.46 13.71
C THR A 300 5.37 10.68 12.58
N GLY A 301 6.05 9.60 12.93
CA GLY A 301 6.72 8.74 11.95
C GLY A 301 8.00 9.33 11.37
N ASP A 302 8.78 8.48 10.70
CA ASP A 302 10.04 8.86 10.08
C ASP A 302 9.83 9.68 8.80
N GLU A 303 8.78 9.37 8.04
CA GLU A 303 8.50 10.01 6.74
C GLU A 303 8.29 11.53 6.88
N ALA A 304 7.41 11.96 7.79
CA ALA A 304 7.22 13.38 8.09
C ALA A 304 8.46 14.00 8.73
N TYR A 305 9.14 13.29 9.63
CA TYR A 305 10.36 13.80 10.26
C TYR A 305 11.44 14.16 9.25
N TYR A 306 11.77 13.25 8.33
CA TYR A 306 12.80 13.51 7.32
C TYR A 306 12.34 14.53 6.28
N THR A 307 11.04 14.59 5.96
CA THR A 307 10.49 15.62 5.07
C THR A 307 10.81 17.02 5.60
N PHE A 308 10.61 17.26 6.90
CA PHE A 308 10.80 18.58 7.53
C PHE A 308 12.21 18.80 8.12
N SER A 309 13.02 17.76 8.33
CA SER A 309 14.26 17.85 9.14
C SER A 309 15.24 18.90 8.64
N GLU A 310 15.47 18.92 7.34
CA GLU A 310 16.48 19.78 6.75
C GLU A 310 16.00 21.24 6.66
N ALA A 311 14.75 21.47 6.30
CA ALA A 311 14.13 22.79 6.37
C ALA A 311 14.09 23.35 7.79
N CYS A 312 13.72 22.54 8.80
CA CYS A 312 13.72 22.96 10.20
C CYS A 312 15.12 23.36 10.67
N ARG A 313 16.15 22.61 10.25
CA ARG A 313 17.55 22.95 10.49
C ARG A 313 17.93 24.29 9.84
N GLN A 314 17.56 24.51 8.58
CA GLN A 314 17.82 25.79 7.88
C GLN A 314 17.13 26.98 8.57
N PHE A 315 15.93 26.77 9.10
CA PHE A 315 15.10 27.81 9.72
C PHE A 315 15.29 27.94 11.23
N SER A 316 16.19 27.16 11.84
CA SER A 316 16.39 27.12 13.30
C SER A 316 15.09 26.88 14.08
N ILE A 317 14.25 25.96 13.59
CA ILE A 317 13.00 25.52 14.23
C ILE A 317 13.27 24.15 14.88
N GLU A 318 12.83 23.96 16.12
CA GLU A 318 12.94 22.66 16.78
C GLU A 318 11.99 21.67 16.12
N LEU A 319 12.50 20.56 15.57
CA LEU A 319 11.68 19.47 15.05
C LEU A 319 11.66 18.33 16.06
N LYS A 320 10.47 17.90 16.49
CA LYS A 320 10.30 16.84 17.47
C LYS A 320 9.36 15.75 16.97
N LYS A 321 9.84 14.52 17.02
CA LYS A 321 9.01 13.34 16.79
C LYS A 321 8.21 13.01 18.05
N VAL A 322 6.90 12.85 17.90
CA VAL A 322 5.97 12.48 18.96
C VAL A 322 5.22 11.21 18.59
N ARG A 323 4.55 10.59 19.58
CA ARG A 323 3.79 9.34 19.34
C ARG A 323 2.46 9.56 18.64
N ARG A 324 1.82 10.71 18.87
CA ARG A 324 0.52 11.10 18.29
C ARG A 324 0.49 12.62 18.11
N LEU A 325 -0.26 13.07 17.11
CA LEU A 325 -0.53 14.49 16.85
C LEU A 325 -1.99 14.73 17.17
N LYS A 326 -2.28 15.57 18.16
CA LYS A 326 -3.62 15.68 18.73
C LYS A 326 -4.64 16.12 17.67
N PHE A 327 -4.33 17.19 16.95
CA PHE A 327 -5.26 17.83 16.04
C PHE A 327 -5.11 17.34 14.60
N VAL A 328 -3.91 16.91 14.19
CA VAL A 328 -3.75 16.24 12.89
C VAL A 328 -4.55 14.92 12.85
N ASP A 329 -4.58 14.15 13.94
CA ASP A 329 -5.39 12.92 14.00
C ASP A 329 -6.89 13.24 13.85
N GLU A 330 -7.37 14.35 14.43
CA GLU A 330 -8.76 14.84 14.28
C GLU A 330 -9.05 15.27 12.83
N VAL A 331 -8.13 16.00 12.18
CA VAL A 331 -8.25 16.40 10.77
C VAL A 331 -8.35 15.16 9.87
N ARG A 332 -7.48 14.17 10.09
CA ARG A 332 -7.48 12.91 9.33
C ARG A 332 -8.81 12.18 9.51
N HIS A 333 -9.28 12.04 10.76
CA HIS A 333 -10.55 11.37 11.06
C HIS A 333 -11.75 12.06 10.40
N GLY A 334 -11.81 13.40 10.48
CA GLY A 334 -12.87 14.19 9.84
C GLY A 334 -12.89 14.06 8.31
N MET A 335 -11.72 13.83 7.67
CA MET A 335 -11.68 13.52 6.24
C MET A 335 -12.24 12.12 5.93
N THR A 336 -12.01 11.13 6.79
CA THR A 336 -12.53 9.78 6.59
C THR A 336 -14.05 9.68 6.76
N GLU A 337 -14.61 10.29 7.82
CA GLU A 337 -16.06 10.24 8.10
C GLU A 337 -16.89 10.92 7.00
N ASN A 338 -16.39 12.00 6.42
CA ASN A 338 -17.09 12.74 5.37
C ASN A 338 -16.91 12.16 3.96
N CYS A 339 -16.13 11.07 3.81
CA CYS A 339 -15.91 10.37 2.55
C CYS A 339 -16.66 9.02 2.46
N ILE A 340 -17.57 8.71 3.39
CA ILE A 340 -18.41 7.51 3.32
C ILE A 340 -19.41 7.69 2.16
N PHE A 341 -19.19 6.94 1.07
CA PHE A 341 -20.09 6.84 -0.09
C PHE A 341 -21.11 5.72 0.08
#